data_AF-A0A0B6AS12-F1
#
_entry.id   AF-A0A0B6AS12-F1
#
_cell.length_a   1.000
_cell.length_b   1.000
_cell.length_c   1.000
_cell.angle_alpha   90.00
_cell.angle_beta   90.00
_cell.angle_gamma   90.00
#
_symmetry.space_group_name_H-M   'P 1'
#
loop_
_entity.id
_entity.type
_entity.pdbx_description
1 polymer ?
#
loop_
_entity_poly.entity_id
_entity_poly.type
_entity_poly.pdbx_seq_one_letter_code
_entity_poly.pdbx_strand_id
1 'polypeptide(L)'
;MENLQPVLANGWGNIGKELVPLGITVPFGELITFTMILPYLNKKNQAATIGLSAIIIGGIALTINSIILLCVLGPETVLRSSFPALTAVSYINIASFIQRLDTFILILMVILGFVKITIYFFCAVIGAADLFRMKPSVTNIYLIGGVIFFSSLMIAPSYQAHINEGLKIVPYLLHLPFHIAIPILLLITAYIKQKIKPTLS
;
A
#
# COMPACT_ATOMS: atom_id res chain seq x y z
N MET A 1 18.83 -12.16 -18.34
CA MET A 1 19.10 -10.70 -18.48
C MET A 1 18.64 -10.15 -19.82
N GLU A 2 18.53 -10.97 -20.88
CA GLU A 2 18.01 -10.53 -22.19
C GLU A 2 16.61 -9.89 -22.10
N ASN A 3 15.75 -10.42 -21.22
CA ASN A 3 14.41 -9.88 -20.95
C ASN A 3 14.37 -8.45 -20.37
N LEU A 4 15.51 -7.91 -19.91
CA LEU A 4 15.59 -6.52 -19.41
C LEU A 4 15.94 -5.52 -20.53
N GLN A 5 16.27 -6.00 -21.72
CA GLN A 5 16.65 -5.15 -22.84
C GLN A 5 15.48 -4.98 -23.82
N PRO A 6 15.38 -3.81 -24.50
CA PRO A 6 16.19 -2.61 -24.29
C PRO A 6 15.74 -1.80 -23.07
N VAL A 7 16.71 -1.36 -22.26
CA VAL A 7 16.45 -0.44 -21.13
C VAL A 7 16.04 0.92 -21.70
N LEU A 8 14.95 1.50 -21.17
CA LEU A 8 14.39 2.78 -21.63
C LEU A 8 13.89 2.77 -23.09
N ALA A 9 13.43 1.63 -23.60
CA ALA A 9 12.82 1.53 -24.94
C ALA A 9 11.76 2.62 -25.21
N ASN A 10 10.98 2.95 -24.19
CA ASN A 10 9.87 3.90 -24.25
C ASN A 10 10.28 5.35 -23.88
N GLY A 11 11.57 5.63 -23.68
CA GLY A 11 12.11 6.94 -23.33
C GLY A 11 11.80 7.43 -21.90
N TRP A 12 12.52 8.48 -21.48
CA TRP A 12 12.42 9.05 -20.13
C TRP A 12 11.05 9.66 -19.80
N GLY A 13 10.34 10.17 -20.80
CA GLY A 13 9.04 10.82 -20.62
C GLY A 13 7.93 9.90 -20.11
N ASN A 14 8.05 8.59 -20.36
CA ASN A 14 7.07 7.61 -19.88
C ASN A 14 7.31 7.19 -18.43
N ILE A 15 8.53 7.36 -17.89
CA ILE A 15 8.82 7.06 -16.48
C ILE A 15 7.95 7.91 -15.54
N GLY A 16 7.80 9.20 -15.84
CA GLY A 16 6.98 10.09 -15.01
C GLY A 16 5.50 9.68 -14.98
N LYS A 17 4.97 9.19 -16.11
CA LYS A 17 3.59 8.72 -16.24
C LYS A 17 3.34 7.40 -15.50
N GLU A 18 4.33 6.51 -15.53
CA GLU A 18 4.26 5.23 -14.79
C GLU A 18 4.45 5.45 -13.27
N LEU A 19 5.31 6.42 -12.90
CA LEU A 19 5.58 6.74 -11.51
C LEU A 19 4.39 7.41 -10.82
N VAL A 20 3.73 8.37 -11.48
CA VAL A 20 2.69 9.21 -10.87
C VAL A 20 1.33 9.00 -11.55
N PRO A 21 0.28 8.62 -10.79
CA PRO A 21 0.28 8.36 -9.34
C PRO A 21 0.60 6.91 -8.98
N LEU A 22 0.37 5.95 -9.89
CA LEU A 22 0.26 4.53 -9.57
C LEU A 22 1.55 3.94 -9.00
N GLY A 23 2.71 4.26 -9.59
CA GLY A 23 4.00 3.78 -9.10
C GLY A 23 4.31 4.19 -7.66
N ILE A 24 3.70 5.26 -7.15
CA ILE A 24 3.83 5.70 -5.75
C ILE A 24 2.66 5.15 -4.91
N THR A 25 1.43 5.34 -5.38
CA THR A 25 0.24 5.07 -4.57
C THR A 25 -0.06 3.59 -4.39
N VAL A 26 0.37 2.71 -5.30
CA VAL A 26 0.14 1.27 -5.17
C VAL A 26 1.06 0.67 -4.10
N PRO A 27 2.40 0.82 -4.16
CA PRO A 27 3.28 0.25 -3.15
C PRO A 27 3.27 0.99 -1.81
N PHE A 28 2.99 2.31 -1.81
CA PHE A 28 3.15 3.16 -0.62
C PHE A 28 1.87 3.88 -0.19
N GLY A 29 0.75 3.76 -0.93
CA GLY A 29 -0.53 4.40 -0.63
C GLY A 29 -1.07 4.10 0.77
N GLU A 30 -0.72 2.92 1.25
CA GLU A 30 -1.21 2.38 2.50
C GLU A 30 -0.39 2.84 3.71
N LEU A 31 0.75 3.50 3.49
CA LEU A 31 1.60 4.01 4.58
C LEU A 31 0.87 5.03 5.47
N ILE A 32 -0.16 5.68 4.96
CA ILE A 32 -0.96 6.61 5.77
C ILE A 32 -1.60 5.94 6.97
N THR A 33 -1.97 4.66 6.89
CA THR A 33 -2.54 3.97 8.07
C THR A 33 -1.50 3.84 9.17
N PHE A 34 -0.23 3.70 8.82
CA PHE A 34 0.84 3.67 9.82
C PHE A 34 1.02 5.00 10.53
N THR A 35 0.64 6.14 9.92
CA THR A 35 0.66 7.44 10.61
C THR A 35 -0.30 7.48 11.81
N MET A 36 -1.41 6.73 11.76
CA MET A 36 -2.33 6.55 12.88
C MET A 36 -1.75 5.65 13.98
N ILE A 37 -0.77 4.80 13.64
CA ILE A 37 -0.11 3.87 14.57
C ILE A 37 1.09 4.52 15.26
N LEU A 38 1.77 5.48 14.60
CA LEU A 38 2.95 6.15 15.16
C LEU A 38 2.77 6.70 16.59
N PRO A 39 1.61 7.28 16.99
CA PRO A 39 1.38 7.78 18.34
C PRO A 39 1.45 6.70 19.44
N TYR A 40 1.30 5.42 19.07
CA TYR A 40 1.35 4.27 19.98
C TYR A 40 2.77 3.70 20.14
N LEU A 41 3.78 4.25 19.45
CA LEU A 41 5.16 3.83 19.61
C LEU A 41 5.72 4.27 20.97
N ASN A 42 6.43 3.35 21.64
CA ASN A 42 7.13 3.63 22.90
C ASN A 42 8.16 4.77 22.75
N LYS A 43 8.84 4.87 21.60
CA LYS A 43 9.88 5.87 21.31
C LYS A 43 9.46 6.79 20.16
N LYS A 44 8.55 7.73 20.43
CA LYS A 44 8.00 8.66 19.43
C LYS A 44 9.07 9.46 18.67
N ASN A 45 10.17 9.83 19.31
CA ASN A 45 11.25 10.60 18.68
C ASN A 45 11.99 9.83 17.57
N GLN A 46 11.89 8.50 17.53
CA GLN A 46 12.51 7.65 16.50
C GLN A 46 11.51 7.24 15.39
N ALA A 47 10.24 7.63 15.51
CA ALA A 47 9.19 7.23 14.59
C ALA A 47 9.51 7.62 13.14
N ALA A 48 9.99 8.85 12.93
CA ALA A 48 10.31 9.35 11.59
C ALA A 48 11.53 8.65 10.97
N THR A 49 12.59 8.42 11.75
CA THR A 49 13.82 7.78 11.25
C THR A 49 13.58 6.30 10.93
N ILE A 50 12.86 5.59 11.79
CA ILE A 50 12.49 4.18 11.57
C ILE A 50 11.52 4.08 10.39
N GLY A 51 10.51 4.95 10.32
CA GLY A 51 9.56 4.99 9.20
C GLY A 51 10.25 5.22 7.86
N LEU A 52 11.14 6.21 7.78
CA LEU A 52 11.91 6.47 6.54
C LEU A 52 12.79 5.29 6.15
N SER A 53 13.45 4.65 7.12
CA SER A 53 14.28 3.47 6.89
C SER A 53 13.44 2.30 6.34
N ALA A 54 12.25 2.08 6.90
CA ALA A 54 11.33 1.05 6.44
C ALA A 54 10.85 1.30 4.99
N ILE A 55 10.57 2.56 4.63
CA ILE A 55 10.19 2.94 3.26
C ILE A 55 11.33 2.65 2.28
N ILE A 56 12.56 3.03 2.62
CA ILE A 56 13.74 2.81 1.77
C ILE A 56 13.99 1.31 1.57
N ILE A 57 14.03 0.55 2.66
CA ILE A 57 14.26 -0.91 2.61
C ILE A 57 13.14 -1.59 1.81
N GLY A 58 11.88 -1.22 2.05
CA GLY A 58 10.73 -1.74 1.32
C GLY A 58 10.79 -1.42 -0.18
N GLY A 59 11.14 -0.18 -0.54
CA GLY A 59 11.31 0.24 -1.94
C GLY A 59 12.42 -0.53 -2.66
N ILE A 60 13.56 -0.73 -1.99
CA ILE A 60 14.66 -1.55 -2.53
C ILE A 60 14.21 -3.00 -2.73
N ALA A 61 13.54 -3.59 -1.73
CA ALA A 61 13.05 -4.96 -1.81
C ALA A 61 12.04 -5.14 -2.96
N LEU A 62 11.09 -4.21 -3.12
CA LEU A 62 10.13 -4.21 -4.23
C LEU A 62 10.80 -4.06 -5.59
N THR A 63 11.84 -3.21 -5.68
CA THR A 63 12.62 -3.02 -6.91
C THR A 63 13.35 -4.29 -7.30
N ILE A 64 14.08 -4.90 -6.36
CA ILE A 64 14.79 -6.17 -6.58
C ILE A 64 13.80 -7.27 -7.00
N ASN A 65 12.67 -7.38 -6.30
CA ASN A 65 11.64 -8.36 -6.65
C ASN A 65 11.10 -8.15 -8.07
N SER A 66 10.84 -6.90 -8.47
CA SER A 66 10.36 -6.57 -9.82
C SER A 66 11.38 -6.94 -10.90
N ILE A 67 12.67 -6.67 -10.66
CA ILE A 67 13.77 -7.06 -11.57
C ILE A 67 13.83 -8.58 -11.72
N ILE A 68 13.75 -9.32 -10.60
CA ILE A 68 13.74 -10.80 -10.63
C ILE A 68 12.56 -11.31 -11.47
N LEU A 69 11.35 -10.76 -11.26
CA LEU A 69 10.16 -11.17 -12.01
C LEU A 69 10.30 -10.91 -13.51
N LEU A 70 10.80 -9.74 -13.90
CA LEU A 70 11.05 -9.43 -15.32
C LEU A 70 12.12 -10.35 -15.92
N CYS A 71 13.16 -10.70 -15.15
CA CYS A 71 14.19 -11.63 -15.62
C CYS A 71 13.65 -13.03 -15.87
N VAL A 72 12.83 -13.54 -14.95
CA VAL A 72 12.31 -14.91 -14.98
C VAL A 72 11.18 -15.07 -16.00
N LEU A 73 10.20 -14.16 -15.99
CA LEU A 73 8.97 -14.31 -16.77
C LEU A 73 8.99 -13.55 -18.10
N GLY A 74 9.84 -12.53 -18.23
CA GLY A 74 9.80 -11.56 -19.32
C GLY A 74 8.70 -10.49 -19.12
N PRO A 75 8.84 -9.33 -19.79
CA PRO A 75 7.94 -8.19 -19.61
C PRO A 75 6.48 -8.49 -19.99
N GLU A 76 6.25 -9.21 -21.09
CA GLU A 76 4.91 -9.57 -21.55
C GLU A 76 4.14 -10.42 -20.53
N THR A 77 4.81 -11.42 -19.96
CA THR A 77 4.19 -12.31 -18.97
C THR A 77 3.94 -11.58 -17.66
N VAL A 78 4.85 -10.70 -17.23
CA VAL A 78 4.66 -9.88 -16.02
C VAL A 78 3.45 -8.95 -16.16
N LEU A 79 3.30 -8.30 -17.32
CA LEU A 79 2.18 -7.38 -17.57
C LEU A 79 0.82 -8.09 -17.66
N ARG A 80 0.79 -9.33 -18.17
CA ARG A 80 -0.45 -10.10 -18.33
C ARG A 80 -0.83 -10.94 -17.11
N SER A 81 0.11 -11.19 -16.21
CA SER A 81 -0.14 -12.01 -15.02
C SER A 81 -0.73 -11.16 -13.90
N SER A 82 -1.90 -11.58 -13.38
CA SER A 82 -2.50 -10.93 -12.20
C SER A 82 -1.64 -11.07 -10.94
N PHE A 83 -0.87 -12.17 -10.84
CA PHE A 83 0.02 -12.45 -9.71
C PHE A 83 1.38 -12.96 -10.21
N PRO A 84 2.25 -12.07 -10.74
CA PRO A 84 3.50 -12.48 -11.37
C PRO A 84 4.41 -13.30 -10.44
N ALA A 85 4.44 -12.99 -9.14
CA ALA A 85 5.21 -13.75 -8.17
C ALA A 85 4.75 -15.21 -8.03
N LEU A 86 3.44 -15.44 -8.02
CA LEU A 86 2.88 -16.79 -7.99
C LEU A 86 3.17 -17.54 -9.30
N THR A 87 3.03 -16.86 -10.44
CA THR A 87 3.36 -17.41 -11.76
C THR A 87 4.83 -17.81 -11.85
N ALA A 88 5.76 -16.97 -11.39
CA ALA A 88 7.19 -17.27 -11.39
C ALA A 88 7.52 -18.51 -10.55
N VAL A 89 6.89 -18.64 -9.38
CA VAL A 89 7.09 -19.81 -8.51
C VAL A 89 6.50 -21.08 -9.11
N SER A 90 5.41 -20.99 -9.88
CA SER A 90 4.83 -22.14 -10.57
C SER A 90 5.75 -22.75 -11.65
N TYR A 91 6.72 -21.99 -12.15
CA TYR A 91 7.73 -22.49 -13.11
C TYR A 91 8.87 -23.25 -12.43
N ILE A 92 8.99 -23.18 -11.11
CA ILE A 92 10.05 -23.87 -10.37
C ILE A 92 9.70 -25.36 -10.31
N ASN A 93 10.41 -26.16 -11.10
CA ASN A 93 10.34 -27.62 -11.06
C ASN A 93 11.75 -28.19 -10.83
N ILE A 94 12.07 -28.53 -9.58
CA ILE A 94 13.36 -29.11 -9.21
C ILE A 94 13.20 -30.63 -9.08
N ALA A 95 13.77 -31.35 -10.05
CA ALA A 95 13.93 -32.81 -10.04
C ALA A 95 12.66 -33.59 -9.64
N SER A 96 11.47 -33.08 -9.96
CA SER A 96 10.15 -33.62 -9.61
C SER A 96 9.79 -33.75 -8.11
N PHE A 97 10.66 -33.32 -7.19
CA PHE A 97 10.43 -33.43 -5.73
C PHE A 97 9.75 -32.19 -5.14
N ILE A 98 10.14 -31.00 -5.59
CA ILE A 98 9.53 -29.72 -5.16
C ILE A 98 8.74 -29.15 -6.34
N GLN A 99 7.46 -29.49 -6.41
CA GLN A 99 6.56 -29.08 -7.52
C GLN A 99 5.40 -28.18 -7.08
N ARG A 100 5.11 -28.08 -5.78
CA ARG A 100 3.93 -27.37 -5.24
C ARG A 100 4.27 -26.18 -4.33
N LEU A 101 5.29 -25.42 -4.71
CA LEU A 101 5.65 -24.19 -3.99
C LEU A 101 4.59 -23.09 -4.14
N ASP A 102 3.81 -23.14 -5.23
CA ASP A 102 2.66 -22.27 -5.47
C ASP A 102 1.66 -22.29 -4.29
N THR A 103 1.37 -23.47 -3.75
CA THR A 103 0.44 -23.67 -2.63
C THR A 103 0.96 -22.99 -1.36
N PHE A 104 2.28 -23.09 -1.10
CA PHE A 104 2.89 -22.44 0.06
C PHE A 104 2.84 -20.90 -0.05
N ILE A 105 3.12 -20.36 -1.24
CA ILE A 105 3.03 -18.92 -1.50
C ILE A 105 1.59 -18.42 -1.33
N LEU A 106 0.60 -19.16 -1.82
CA LEU A 106 -0.82 -18.81 -1.62
C LEU A 106 -1.18 -18.72 -0.14
N ILE A 107 -0.74 -19.67 0.68
CA ILE A 107 -0.98 -19.63 2.14
C ILE A 107 -0.32 -18.38 2.75
N LEU A 108 0.92 -18.08 2.38
CA LEU A 108 1.60 -16.86 2.84
C LEU A 108 0.85 -15.58 2.42
N MET A 109 0.36 -15.50 1.19
CA MET A 109 -0.41 -14.35 0.72
C MET A 109 -1.71 -14.17 1.52
N VAL A 110 -2.40 -15.25 1.85
CA VAL A 110 -3.61 -15.21 2.69
C VAL A 110 -3.29 -14.72 4.10
N ILE A 111 -2.21 -15.24 4.72
CA ILE A 111 -1.79 -14.82 6.06
C ILE A 111 -1.40 -13.33 6.07
N LEU A 112 -0.60 -12.88 5.09
CA LEU A 112 -0.21 -11.47 4.98
C LEU A 112 -1.41 -10.56 4.72
N GLY A 113 -2.35 -11.01 3.88
CA GLY A 113 -3.61 -10.33 3.65
C GLY A 113 -4.43 -10.18 4.92
N PHE A 114 -4.53 -11.22 5.73
CA PHE A 114 -5.22 -11.19 7.01
C PHE A 114 -4.58 -10.21 8.00
N VAL A 115 -3.25 -10.22 8.13
CA VAL A 115 -2.51 -9.26 8.98
C VAL A 115 -2.78 -7.82 8.54
N LYS A 116 -2.71 -7.56 7.23
CA LYS A 116 -2.98 -6.25 6.63
C LYS A 116 -4.40 -5.76 6.93
N ILE A 117 -5.41 -6.61 6.71
CA ILE A 117 -6.82 -6.28 7.02
C ILE A 117 -7.00 -5.98 8.51
N THR A 118 -6.34 -6.76 9.39
CA THR A 118 -6.41 -6.55 10.84
C THR A 118 -5.88 -5.17 11.23
N ILE A 119 -4.76 -4.75 10.65
CA ILE A 119 -4.18 -3.42 10.90
C ILE A 119 -5.14 -2.31 10.44
N TYR A 120 -5.76 -2.46 9.27
CA TYR A 120 -6.73 -1.48 8.77
C TYR A 120 -7.99 -1.41 9.60
N PHE A 121 -8.50 -2.56 10.02
CA PHE A 121 -9.65 -2.63 10.90
C PHE A 121 -9.38 -1.91 12.23
N PHE A 122 -8.22 -2.17 12.82
CA PHE A 122 -7.78 -1.48 14.04
C PHE A 122 -7.71 0.05 13.84
N CYS A 123 -7.08 0.51 12.75
CA CYS A 123 -6.99 1.94 12.43
C CYS A 123 -8.36 2.56 12.16
N ALA A 124 -9.27 1.84 11.50
CA ALA A 124 -10.64 2.31 11.23
C ALA A 124 -11.44 2.47 12.53
N VAL A 125 -11.31 1.53 13.47
CA VAL A 125 -11.98 1.60 14.77
C VAL A 125 -11.50 2.82 15.57
N ILE A 126 -10.19 3.02 15.67
CA ILE A 126 -9.63 4.15 16.41
C ILE A 126 -9.94 5.47 15.71
N GLY A 127 -9.76 5.54 14.39
CA GLY A 127 -10.05 6.74 13.60
C GLY A 127 -11.52 7.15 13.69
N ALA A 128 -12.46 6.20 13.67
CA ALA A 128 -13.87 6.48 13.89
C ALA A 128 -14.16 6.94 15.32
N ALA A 129 -13.53 6.31 16.33
CA ALA A 129 -13.67 6.72 17.72
C ALA A 129 -13.21 8.17 17.93
N ASP A 130 -12.08 8.56 17.36
CA ASP A 130 -11.56 9.93 17.42
C ASP A 130 -12.45 10.92 16.65
N LEU A 131 -12.89 10.55 15.44
CA LEU A 131 -13.70 11.41 14.58
C LEU A 131 -15.08 11.71 15.18
N PHE A 132 -15.75 10.69 15.71
CA PHE A 132 -17.08 10.83 16.31
C PHE A 132 -17.04 11.07 17.82
N ARG A 133 -15.84 11.20 18.41
CA ARG A 133 -15.61 11.36 19.86
C ARG A 133 -16.29 10.25 20.69
N MET A 134 -16.29 9.03 20.17
CA MET A 134 -16.88 7.87 20.81
C MET A 134 -15.84 7.17 21.70
N LYS A 135 -16.27 6.62 22.84
CA LYS A 135 -15.39 5.77 23.64
C LYS A 135 -15.20 4.42 22.93
N PRO A 136 -13.98 3.85 22.90
CA PRO A 136 -13.78 2.51 22.37
C PRO A 136 -14.60 1.52 23.20
N SER A 137 -15.52 0.83 22.55
CA SER A 137 -16.42 -0.14 23.16
C SER A 137 -16.57 -1.34 22.23
N VAL A 138 -16.92 -2.49 22.79
CA VAL A 138 -17.19 -3.71 22.02
C VAL A 138 -18.27 -3.47 20.97
N THR A 139 -19.30 -2.69 21.31
CA THR A 139 -20.38 -2.30 20.39
C THR A 139 -19.86 -1.51 19.17
N ASN A 140 -18.94 -0.57 19.38
CA ASN A 140 -18.38 0.23 18.29
C ASN A 140 -17.52 -0.61 17.34
N ILE A 141 -16.77 -1.57 17.89
CA ILE A 141 -15.99 -2.52 17.10
C ILE A 141 -16.92 -3.32 16.18
N TYR A 142 -18.02 -3.86 16.70
CA TYR A 142 -18.99 -4.61 15.90
C TYR A 142 -19.69 -3.75 14.86
N LEU A 143 -20.07 -2.51 15.19
CA LEU A 143 -20.71 -1.60 14.25
C LEU A 143 -19.80 -1.28 13.07
N ILE A 144 -18.55 -0.92 13.34
CA ILE A 144 -17.56 -0.60 12.31
C ILE A 144 -17.23 -1.84 11.48
N GLY A 145 -17.11 -3.00 12.12
CA GLY A 145 -16.93 -4.29 11.44
C GLY A 145 -18.09 -4.60 10.49
N GLY A 146 -19.32 -4.37 10.93
CA GLY A 146 -20.51 -4.53 10.09
C GLY A 146 -20.48 -3.61 8.88
N VAL A 147 -20.21 -2.31 9.08
CA VAL A 147 -20.10 -1.33 7.98
C VAL A 147 -19.03 -1.75 6.97
N ILE A 148 -17.85 -2.16 7.43
CA ILE A 148 -16.76 -2.62 6.56
C ILE A 148 -17.16 -3.88 5.80
N PHE A 149 -17.78 -4.85 6.48
CA PHE A 149 -18.25 -6.08 5.86
C PHE A 149 -19.24 -5.81 4.72
N PHE A 150 -20.30 -5.03 4.98
CA PHE A 150 -21.28 -4.68 3.95
C PHE A 150 -20.68 -3.84 2.82
N SER A 151 -19.81 -2.89 3.15
CA SER A 151 -19.11 -2.08 2.14
C SER A 151 -18.24 -2.96 1.23
N SER A 152 -17.58 -3.99 1.77
CA SER A 152 -16.76 -4.91 0.96
C SER A 152 -17.58 -5.63 -0.11
N LEU A 153 -18.80 -6.05 0.21
CA LEU A 153 -19.71 -6.74 -0.71
C LEU A 153 -20.18 -5.81 -1.85
N MET A 154 -20.36 -4.52 -1.55
CA MET A 154 -20.80 -3.52 -2.52
C MET A 154 -19.66 -3.05 -3.44
N ILE A 155 -18.47 -2.84 -2.88
CA ILE A 155 -17.32 -2.27 -3.60
C ILE A 155 -16.63 -3.33 -4.48
N ALA A 156 -16.53 -4.57 -4.02
CA ALA A 156 -15.79 -5.63 -4.69
C ALA A 156 -16.65 -6.87 -4.98
N PRO A 157 -17.77 -6.75 -5.72
CA PRO A 157 -18.62 -7.91 -6.05
C PRO A 157 -17.92 -8.92 -6.97
N SER A 158 -16.84 -8.50 -7.63
CA SER A 158 -15.97 -9.37 -8.42
C SER A 158 -14.51 -8.91 -8.31
N TYR A 159 -13.58 -9.81 -8.66
CA TYR A 159 -12.16 -9.48 -8.72
C TYR A 159 -11.87 -8.31 -9.68
N GLN A 160 -12.55 -8.24 -10.82
CA GLN A 160 -12.37 -7.15 -11.78
C GLN A 160 -12.85 -5.81 -11.22
N ALA A 161 -13.98 -5.81 -10.51
CA ALA A 161 -14.45 -4.62 -9.81
C ALA A 161 -13.44 -4.15 -8.75
N HIS A 162 -12.89 -5.09 -7.97
CA HIS A 162 -11.85 -4.78 -6.98
C HIS A 162 -10.60 -4.14 -7.60
N ILE A 163 -10.09 -4.70 -8.70
CA ILE A 163 -8.92 -4.15 -9.39
C ILE A 163 -9.22 -2.77 -9.98
N ASN A 164 -10.41 -2.57 -10.57
CA ASN A 164 -10.81 -1.28 -11.11
C ASN A 164 -10.91 -0.21 -10.01
N GLU A 165 -11.52 -0.56 -8.87
CA GLU A 165 -11.59 0.30 -7.69
C GLU A 165 -10.18 0.66 -7.17
N GLY A 166 -9.35 -0.37 -6.95
CA GLY A 166 -8.02 -0.24 -6.37
C GLY A 166 -6.99 0.46 -7.26
N LEU A 167 -7.19 0.48 -8.58
CA LEU A 167 -6.25 1.11 -9.52
C LEU A 167 -6.76 2.42 -10.13
N LYS A 168 -8.08 2.66 -10.20
CA LYS A 168 -8.61 3.88 -10.83
C LYS A 168 -9.31 4.83 -9.88
N ILE A 169 -9.88 4.33 -8.79
CA ILE A 169 -10.68 5.15 -7.88
C ILE A 169 -9.85 5.48 -6.64
N VAL A 170 -9.43 4.48 -5.88
CA VAL A 170 -8.70 4.65 -4.60
C VAL A 170 -7.42 5.49 -4.74
N PRO A 171 -6.53 5.27 -5.73
CA PRO A 171 -5.29 6.05 -5.85
C PRO A 171 -5.53 7.55 -6.04
N TYR A 172 -6.54 7.90 -6.83
CA TYR A 172 -6.80 9.27 -7.24
C TYR A 172 -7.71 10.00 -6.24
N LEU A 173 -8.74 9.32 -5.73
CA LEU A 173 -9.75 9.90 -4.85
C LEU A 173 -9.31 9.89 -3.38
N LEU A 174 -8.57 8.86 -2.95
CA LEU A 174 -8.14 8.72 -1.56
C LEU A 174 -6.64 8.98 -1.40
N HIS A 175 -5.77 8.22 -2.05
CA HIS A 175 -4.34 8.31 -1.74
C HIS A 175 -3.77 9.70 -2.07
N LEU A 176 -4.09 10.27 -3.23
CA LEU A 176 -3.55 11.57 -3.65
C LEU A 176 -3.97 12.73 -2.72
N PRO A 177 -5.26 12.91 -2.36
CA PRO A 177 -5.65 13.96 -1.41
C PRO A 177 -5.05 13.76 -0.02
N PHE A 178 -5.02 12.53 0.48
CA PHE A 178 -4.52 12.26 1.80
C PHE A 178 -2.98 12.34 1.92
N HIS A 179 -2.25 12.00 0.85
CA HIS A 179 -0.79 12.06 0.83
C HIS A 179 -0.23 13.43 0.48
N ILE A 180 -0.93 14.19 -0.37
CA ILE A 180 -0.41 15.45 -0.93
C ILE A 180 -1.28 16.63 -0.48
N ALA A 181 -2.58 16.61 -0.78
CA ALA A 181 -3.42 17.78 -0.57
C ALA A 181 -3.54 18.15 0.93
N ILE A 182 -3.86 17.18 1.80
CA ILE A 182 -4.03 17.41 3.23
C ILE A 182 -2.73 17.89 3.90
N PRO A 183 -1.56 17.23 3.72
CA PRO A 183 -0.31 17.72 4.29
C PRO A 183 0.09 19.11 3.81
N ILE A 184 -0.12 19.43 2.52
CA ILE A 184 0.17 20.77 1.97
C ILE A 184 -0.75 21.82 2.60
N LEU A 185 -2.05 21.53 2.71
CA LEU A 185 -3.01 22.44 3.36
C LEU A 185 -2.66 22.68 4.83
N LEU A 186 -2.28 21.63 5.55
CA LEU A 186 -1.80 21.73 6.94
C LEU A 186 -0.52 22.57 7.03
N LEU A 187 0.43 22.40 6.11
CA LEU A 187 1.66 23.18 6.06
C LEU A 187 1.38 24.67 5.79
N ILE A 188 0.51 24.97 4.83
CA ILE A 188 0.12 26.34 4.48
C ILE A 188 -0.55 27.01 5.68
N THR A 189 -1.52 26.35 6.30
CA THR A 189 -2.24 26.90 7.47
C THR A 189 -1.30 27.10 8.66
N ALA A 190 -0.36 26.17 8.91
CA ALA A 190 0.66 26.32 9.94
C ALA A 190 1.58 27.51 9.67
N TYR A 191 2.06 27.68 8.44
CA TYR A 191 2.91 28.79 8.03
C TYR A 191 2.21 30.15 8.20
N ILE A 192 0.96 30.25 7.75
CA ILE A 192 0.14 31.46 7.91
C ILE A 192 -0.05 31.78 9.40
N LYS A 193 -0.38 30.78 10.21
CA LYS A 193 -0.57 30.96 11.66
C LYS A 193 0.70 31.45 12.35
N GLN A 194 1.87 30.93 11.97
CA GLN A 194 3.17 31.36 12.51
C GLN A 194 3.48 32.82 12.16
N LYS A 195 3.08 33.29 10.97
CA LYS A 195 3.23 34.70 10.59
C LYS A 195 2.27 35.63 11.33
N ILE A 196 1.07 35.16 11.67
CA ILE A 196 0.03 35.98 12.34
C ILE A 196 0.25 36.06 13.86
N LYS A 197 0.70 34.98 14.49
CA LYS A 197 1.17 34.97 15.88
C LYS A 197 2.64 34.56 15.86
N PRO A 198 3.61 35.49 15.81
CA PRO A 198 4.97 35.15 16.16
C PRO A 198 4.89 34.67 17.62
N THR A 199 5.11 33.38 17.82
CA THR A 199 5.18 32.79 19.15
C THR A 199 6.20 33.59 19.95
N LEU A 200 5.71 34.35 20.93
CA LEU A 200 6.52 34.90 22.02
C LEU A 200 7.21 33.70 22.68
N SER A 201 8.48 33.52 22.34
CA SER A 201 9.41 32.61 23.00
C SER A 201 9.67 33.09 24.42
#